data_AF-A0A1F4XGH3-F1
#
_entry.id   AF-A0A1F4XGH3-F1
#
_cell.length_a   1.000
_cell.length_b   1.000
_cell.length_c   1.000
_cell.angle_alpha   90.00
_cell.angle_beta   90.00
_cell.angle_gamma   90.00
#
_symmetry.space_group_name_H-M   'P 1'
#
loop_
_entity.id
_entity.type
_entity.pdbx_description
1 polymer ?
#
loop_
_entity_poly.entity_id
_entity_poly.type
_entity_poly.pdbx_seq_one_letter_code
_entity_poly.pdbx_strand_id
1 'polypeptide(L)'
;MQKKVYKTRAKVWLYPGSTAAWHFIFVDKKYAKELKEKFGKVKRGFGSIPVVATIGKTSWQTSIFPDKRAGTYLLPLKLKVRQAEHFASGDTITFFVQVR
;
A
#
# COMPACT_ATOMS: atom_id res chain seq x y z
N MET A 1 9.04 4.43 20.26
CA MET A 1 9.22 4.93 18.87
C MET A 1 7.85 5.21 18.28
N GLN A 2 7.57 6.47 17.91
CA GLN A 2 6.23 6.90 17.50
C GLN A 2 5.89 6.34 16.12
N LYS A 3 4.89 5.46 16.03
CA LYS A 3 4.46 4.87 14.76
C LYS A 3 3.72 5.94 13.96
N LYS A 4 4.41 6.55 13.00
CA LYS A 4 3.85 7.61 12.15
C LYS A 4 2.82 7.03 11.19
N VAL A 5 1.63 7.63 11.16
CA VAL A 5 0.57 7.27 10.21
C VAL A 5 0.67 8.20 9.00
N TYR A 6 0.78 7.61 7.82
CA TYR A 6 0.89 8.32 6.55
C TYR A 6 -0.46 8.28 5.85
N LYS A 7 -1.14 9.43 5.74
CA LYS A 7 -2.39 9.57 4.98
C LYS A 7 -2.08 9.93 3.54
N THR A 8 -2.58 9.16 2.59
CA THR A 8 -2.42 9.44 1.15
C THR A 8 -3.68 9.04 0.38
N ARG A 9 -3.77 9.51 -0.86
CA ARG A 9 -4.83 9.13 -1.80
C ARG A 9 -4.18 8.61 -3.07
N ALA A 10 -4.71 7.52 -3.61
CA ALA A 10 -4.23 6.98 -4.87
C ALA A 10 -5.34 6.26 -5.63
N LYS A 11 -5.13 6.15 -6.94
CA LYS A 11 -6.03 5.42 -7.83
C LYS A 11 -5.77 3.92 -7.70
N VAL A 12 -6.84 3.16 -7.46
CA VAL A 12 -6.82 1.70 -7.47
C VAL A 12 -6.65 1.23 -8.90
N TRP A 13 -5.70 0.34 -9.13
CA TRP A 13 -5.47 -0.25 -10.43
C TRP A 13 -5.44 -1.78 -10.34
N LEU A 14 -5.88 -2.41 -11.42
CA LEU A 14 -5.89 -3.86 -11.56
C LEU A 14 -4.58 -4.29 -12.19
N TYR A 15 -3.90 -5.27 -11.59
CA TYR A 15 -2.73 -5.88 -12.19
C TYR A 15 -3.16 -6.71 -13.41
N PRO A 16 -2.54 -6.51 -14.59
CA PRO A 16 -2.98 -7.12 -15.85
C PRO A 16 -2.59 -8.61 -15.98
N GLY A 17 -2.55 -9.36 -14.88
CA GLY A 17 -2.20 -10.78 -14.87
C GLY A 17 -3.40 -11.68 -15.16
N SER A 18 -3.25 -12.60 -16.13
CA SER A 18 -4.32 -13.46 -16.66
C SER A 18 -5.00 -14.42 -15.66
N THR A 19 -4.43 -14.60 -14.46
CA THR A 19 -4.87 -15.66 -13.52
C THR A 19 -5.35 -15.12 -12.17
N ALA A 20 -5.12 -13.85 -11.85
CA ALA A 20 -5.53 -13.29 -10.56
C ALA A 20 -5.79 -11.78 -10.62
N ALA A 21 -7.01 -11.38 -10.26
CA ALA A 21 -7.47 -9.99 -10.21
C ALA A 21 -6.90 -9.23 -9.00
N TRP A 22 -5.57 -9.13 -8.92
CA TRP A 22 -4.90 -8.37 -7.88
C TRP A 22 -5.11 -6.88 -8.06
N HIS A 23 -5.59 -6.22 -7.01
CA HIS A 23 -5.76 -4.78 -7.00
C HIS A 23 -4.63 -4.16 -6.18
N PHE A 24 -4.08 -3.07 -6.69
CA PHE A 24 -2.98 -2.35 -6.06
C PHE A 24 -3.26 -0.85 -6.04
N ILE A 25 -2.59 -0.18 -5.11
CA ILE A 25 -2.49 1.28 -5.07
C ILE A 25 -1.03 1.66 -4.85
N PHE A 26 -0.65 2.80 -5.42
CA PHE A 26 0.68 3.36 -5.18
C PHE A 26 0.67 4.22 -3.93
N VAL A 27 1.69 4.04 -3.10
CA VAL A 27 1.98 4.98 -2.00
C VAL A 27 2.54 6.26 -2.61
N ASP A 28 2.27 7.40 -1.98
CA ASP A 28 2.86 8.67 -2.41
C ASP A 28 4.40 8.59 -2.43
N LYS A 29 5.03 9.14 -3.49
CA LYS A 29 6.49 9.17 -3.63
C LYS A 29 7.18 9.86 -2.46
N LYS A 30 6.55 10.89 -1.87
CA LYS A 30 7.07 11.59 -0.70
C LYS A 30 7.23 10.65 0.49
N TYR A 31 6.20 9.84 0.76
CA TYR A 31 6.25 8.86 1.84
C TYR A 31 7.13 7.67 1.48
N ALA A 32 7.13 7.23 0.22
CA ALA A 32 8.02 6.17 -0.25
C ALA A 32 9.49 6.51 0.01
N LYS A 33 9.93 7.74 -0.25
CA LYS A 33 11.30 8.17 0.04
C LYS A 33 11.60 8.12 1.53
N GLU A 34 10.74 8.70 2.38
CA GLU A 34 10.90 8.66 3.85
C GLU A 34 10.93 7.21 4.38
N LEU A 35 10.06 6.34 3.86
CA LEU A 35 10.00 4.93 4.21
C LEU A 35 11.27 4.18 3.77
N LYS A 36 11.78 4.48 2.58
CA LYS A 36 13.03 3.90 2.06
C LYS A 36 14.23 4.36 2.86
N GLU A 37 14.30 5.62 3.29
CA GLU A 37 15.40 6.16 4.08
C GLU A 37 15.39 5.61 5.51
N LYS A 38 14.23 5.59 6.18
CA LYS A 38 14.09 5.15 7.57
C LYS A 38 14.04 3.63 7.73
N PHE A 39 13.25 2.96 6.88
CA PHE A 39 12.95 1.53 6.98
C PHE A 39 13.60 0.72 5.86
N GLY A 40 14.40 1.33 4.99
CA GLY A 40 15.16 0.61 3.97
C GLY A 40 16.25 -0.31 4.51
N LYS A 41 16.54 -0.26 5.81
CA LYS A 41 17.36 -1.27 6.51
C LYS A 41 16.53 -2.37 7.18
N VAL A 42 15.24 -2.14 7.44
CA VAL A 42 14.28 -3.09 8.07
C VAL A 42 13.57 -3.95 7.00
N LYS A 43 14.19 -4.09 5.83
CA LYS A 43 13.63 -4.85 4.70
C LYS A 43 13.56 -6.33 5.07
N ARG A 44 12.38 -6.93 4.97
CA ARG A 44 12.23 -8.40 4.95
C ARG A 44 12.14 -8.88 3.50
N GLY A 45 12.97 -9.86 3.12
CA GLY A 45 12.99 -10.48 1.79
C GLY A 45 13.13 -9.45 0.64
N PHE A 46 12.19 -9.47 -0.31
CA PHE A 46 12.07 -8.66 -1.55
C PHE A 46 12.07 -7.11 -1.38
N GLY A 47 12.61 -6.57 -0.29
CA GLY A 47 12.58 -5.13 0.02
C GLY A 47 11.23 -4.66 0.55
N SER A 48 10.37 -5.59 0.97
CA SER A 48 9.04 -5.28 1.49
C SER A 48 9.11 -4.70 2.90
N ILE A 49 8.19 -3.78 3.20
CA ILE A 49 8.06 -3.15 4.51
C ILE A 49 6.72 -3.57 5.11
N PRO A 50 6.69 -4.19 6.31
CA PRO A 50 5.45 -4.55 6.98
C PRO A 50 4.73 -3.31 7.50
N VAL A 51 3.45 -3.19 7.16
CA VAL A 51 2.61 -2.06 7.52
C VAL A 51 1.25 -2.51 8.02
N VAL A 52 0.56 -1.63 8.72
CA VAL A 52 -0.89 -1.66 8.89
C VAL A 52 -1.46 -0.65 7.92
N ALA A 53 -2.31 -1.12 7.02
CA ALA A 53 -3.06 -0.26 6.11
C ALA A 53 -4.48 -0.07 6.65
N THR A 54 -5.03 1.13 6.48
CA THR A 54 -6.42 1.44 6.84
C THR A 54 -7.08 2.18 5.69
N ILE A 55 -8.24 1.71 5.26
CA ILE A 55 -9.11 2.38 4.29
C ILE A 55 -10.47 2.52 4.98
N GLY A 56 -10.99 3.75 5.06
CA GLY A 56 -12.23 4.05 5.76
C GLY A 56 -12.24 3.47 7.18
N LYS A 57 -13.03 2.43 7.42
CA LYS A 57 -13.17 1.75 8.73
C LYS A 57 -12.39 0.43 8.81
N THR A 58 -11.85 -0.03 7.68
CA THR A 58 -11.17 -1.33 7.57
C THR A 58 -9.67 -1.18 7.72
N SER A 59 -9.12 -1.76 8.80
CA SER A 59 -7.67 -1.86 9.03
C SER A 59 -7.19 -3.30 8.90
N TRP A 60 -6.05 -3.52 8.25
CA TRP A 60 -5.45 -4.84 8.14
C TRP A 60 -3.91 -4.79 8.09
N GLN A 61 -3.30 -5.88 8.55
CA GLN A 61 -1.86 -6.07 8.45
C GLN A 61 -1.49 -6.58 7.06
N THR A 62 -0.47 -5.96 6.47
CA THR A 62 0.01 -6.27 5.12
C THR A 62 1.46 -5.78 4.97
N SER A 63 2.01 -5.91 3.77
CA SER A 63 3.32 -5.36 3.43
C SER A 63 3.20 -4.52 2.17
N ILE A 64 3.97 -3.44 2.12
CA ILE A 64 4.18 -2.67 0.89
C ILE A 64 5.42 -3.18 0.18
N PHE A 65 5.37 -3.27 -1.14
CA PHE A 65 6.46 -3.78 -1.97
C PHE A 65 7.06 -2.65 -2.80
N PRO A 66 8.39 -2.59 -2.95
CA PRO A 66 9.02 -1.54 -3.75
C PRO A 66 8.76 -1.79 -5.23
N ASP A 67 8.22 -0.79 -5.93
CA ASP A 67 8.14 -0.77 -7.39
C ASP A 67 9.30 0.06 -7.96
N LYS A 68 10.23 -0.61 -8.64
CA LYS A 68 11.39 0.06 -9.26
C LYS A 68 10.99 0.95 -10.45
N ARG A 69 9.90 0.62 -11.16
CA ARG A 69 9.47 1.34 -12.36
C ARG A 69 8.83 2.69 -12.00
N ALA A 70 7.89 2.70 -11.06
CA ALA A 70 7.21 3.91 -10.59
C ALA A 70 8.03 4.68 -9.54
N GLY A 71 9.11 4.08 -9.00
CA GLY A 71 9.95 4.68 -7.98
C GLY A 71 9.22 4.90 -6.65
N THR A 72 8.23 4.05 -6.35
CA THR A 72 7.41 4.14 -5.15
C THR A 72 7.14 2.75 -4.58
N TYR A 73 6.29 2.63 -3.56
CA TYR A 73 5.81 1.36 -3.05
C TYR A 73 4.39 1.06 -3.53
N LEU A 74 4.09 -0.22 -3.76
CA LEU A 74 2.76 -0.74 -4.03
C LEU A 74 2.17 -1.40 -2.79
N LEU A 75 0.90 -1.12 -2.53
CA LEU A 75 0.12 -1.74 -1.46
C LEU A 75 -0.93 -2.67 -2.08
N PRO A 76 -0.90 -3.99 -1.80
CA PRO A 76 -1.92 -4.92 -2.24
C PRO A 76 -3.24 -4.69 -1.50
N LEU A 77 -4.33 -4.69 -2.26
CA LEU A 77 -5.70 -4.53 -1.78
C LEU A 77 -6.42 -5.87 -1.78
N LYS A 78 -6.69 -6.39 -0.58
CA LYS A 78 -7.42 -7.65 -0.40
C LYS A 78 -8.86 -7.50 -0.87
N LEU A 79 -9.41 -8.55 -1.48
CA LEU A 79 -10.82 -8.58 -1.91
C LEU A 79 -11.79 -8.20 -0.79
N LYS A 80 -11.60 -8.74 0.42
CA LYS A 80 -12.44 -8.43 1.60
C LYS A 80 -12.47 -6.94 1.95
N VAL A 81 -11.35 -6.23 1.78
CA VAL A 81 -11.27 -4.79 2.06
C VAL A 81 -12.03 -4.00 1.00
N ARG A 82 -11.88 -4.37 -0.27
CA ARG A 82 -12.59 -3.74 -1.39
C ARG A 82 -14.11 -3.89 -1.26
N GLN A 83 -14.55 -5.07 -0.84
CA GLN A 83 -15.97 -5.36 -0.59
C GLN A 83 -16.51 -4.59 0.61
N ALA A 84 -15.75 -4.51 1.72
CA ALA A 84 -16.20 -3.82 2.93
C ALA A 84 -16.31 -2.30 2.77
N GLU A 85 -15.41 -1.69 1.97
CA GLU A 85 -15.36 -0.23 1.76
C GLU A 85 -15.93 0.19 0.39
N HIS A 86 -16.54 -0.75 -0.35
CA HIS A 86 -17.26 -0.51 -1.61
C HIS A 86 -16.48 0.28 -2.67
N PHE A 87 -15.26 -0.17 -3.02
CA PHE A 87 -14.46 0.45 -4.08
C PHE A 87 -13.87 -0.56 -5.07
N ALA A 88 -13.62 -0.12 -6.30
CA ALA A 88 -13.15 -0.92 -7.42
C ALA A 88 -11.89 -0.35 -8.08
N SER A 89 -11.36 -1.06 -9.08
CA SER A 89 -10.32 -0.52 -9.95
C SER A 89 -10.83 0.72 -10.69
N GLY A 90 -10.03 1.78 -10.71
CA GLY A 90 -10.41 3.07 -11.26
C GLY A 90 -10.69 4.12 -10.19
N ASP A 91 -11.07 3.70 -8.98
CA ASP A 91 -11.45 4.62 -7.92
C ASP A 91 -10.24 5.26 -7.26
N THR A 92 -10.38 6.52 -6.86
CA THR A 92 -9.38 7.20 -6.04
C THR A 92 -9.79 7.13 -4.58
N ILE A 93 -9.08 6.31 -3.81
CA ILE A 93 -9.36 6.10 -2.39
C ILE A 93 -8.36 6.84 -1.51
N THR A 94 -8.81 7.26 -0.33
CA THR A 94 -7.91 7.74 0.72
C THR A 94 -7.59 6.57 1.65
N PHE A 95 -6.30 6.40 1.96
CA PHE A 95 -5.82 5.33 2.81
C PHE A 95 -4.72 5.82 3.74
N PHE A 96 -4.57 5.12 4.84
CA PHE A 96 -3.55 5.36 5.85
C PHE A 96 -2.60 4.18 5.89
N VAL A 97 -1.31 4.46 5.98
CA VAL A 97 -0.26 3.46 6.11
C VAL A 97 0.53 3.73 7.37
N GLN A 98 0.74 2.71 8.18
CA GLN A 98 1.55 2.80 9.39
C GLN A 98 2.57 1.67 9.40
N VAL A 99 3.85 1.99 9.52
CA VAL A 99 4.90 0.96 9.62
C VAL A 99 4.82 0.25 10.96
N ARG A 100 4.99 -1.07 10.94
CA ARG A 100 4.95 -1.91 12.15
C ARG A 100 6.28 -1.93 12.89
#